data_AF-A0A0F9FUI8-F1
#
_entry.id   AF-A0A0F9FUI8-F1
#
_cell.length_a   1.000
_cell.length_b   1.000
_cell.length_c   1.000
_cell.angle_alpha   90.00
_cell.angle_beta   90.00
_cell.angle_gamma   90.00
#
_symmetry.space_group_name_H-M   'P 1'
#
loop_
_entity.id
_entity.type
_entity.pdbx_description
1 polymer ?
#
loop_
_entity_poly.entity_id
_entity_poly.type
_entity_poly.pdbx_seq_one_letter_code
_entity_poly.pdbx_strand_id
1 'polypeptide(L)'
;MELVKINHEEYGLQESKAKEISAMFKPMLDWMVKLGDQFNEVIDLPVSEETCKKAHDLRLEYVKTRTGTAKVHKKLKAFYLQGGRFVDGWKNAQLMASQGIEDKLSNIENHYIIQEKERITKLQEKRAKVLKKFDLDIVPGNLGELDATMWNNYLTGTKVNYDKKKEEERKFLQEQVEKEETRKKEEERVRKEGERLLAEAKEK
;
A
#
# COMPACT_ATOMS: atom_id res chain seq x y z
N MET A 1 -48.14 21.84 23.14
CA MET A 1 -47.05 20.86 22.95
C MET A 1 -45.71 21.59 23.02
N GLU A 2 -44.75 21.12 23.82
CA GLU A 2 -43.41 21.73 23.88
C GLU A 2 -42.46 20.99 22.94
N LEU A 3 -41.79 21.72 22.04
CA LEU A 3 -40.84 21.15 21.09
C LEU A 3 -39.42 21.15 21.69
N VAL A 4 -38.68 20.08 21.46
CA VAL A 4 -37.29 19.95 21.93
C VAL A 4 -36.43 21.07 21.33
N LYS A 5 -35.72 21.80 22.19
CA LYS A 5 -34.73 22.80 21.77
C LYS A 5 -33.43 22.09 21.38
N ILE A 6 -32.91 22.42 20.19
CA ILE A 6 -31.64 21.88 19.68
C ILE A 6 -30.53 22.88 20.02
N ASN A 7 -29.47 22.43 20.68
CA ASN A 7 -28.29 23.25 20.96
C ASN A 7 -27.35 23.27 19.74
N HIS A 8 -27.01 24.44 19.22
CA HIS A 8 -26.15 24.57 18.05
C HIS A 8 -24.67 24.30 18.34
N GLU A 9 -24.24 24.47 19.59
CA GLU A 9 -22.85 24.28 20.02
C GLU A 9 -22.41 22.81 19.90
N GLU A 10 -23.33 21.87 20.16
CA GLU A 10 -23.09 20.43 20.02
C GLU A 10 -22.75 20.03 18.58
N TYR A 11 -23.11 20.86 17.60
CA TYR A 11 -22.84 20.64 16.17
C TYR A 11 -21.73 21.54 15.63
N GLY A 12 -21.04 22.30 16.49
CA GLY A 12 -19.98 23.22 16.09
C GLY A 12 -20.46 24.36 15.18
N LEU A 13 -21.75 24.71 15.24
CA LEU A 13 -22.32 25.75 14.40
C LEU A 13 -22.27 27.12 15.09
N GLN A 14 -21.91 28.14 14.30
CA GLN A 14 -22.08 29.53 14.71
C GLN A 14 -23.56 29.87 14.90
N GLU A 15 -23.86 30.69 15.91
CA GLU A 15 -25.22 31.08 16.27
C GLU A 15 -25.98 31.71 15.09
N SER A 16 -25.32 32.53 14.27
CA SER A 16 -25.91 33.13 13.07
C SER A 16 -26.40 32.09 12.07
N LYS A 17 -25.58 31.06 11.78
CA LYS A 17 -25.92 29.97 10.87
C LYS A 17 -26.96 29.03 11.46
N ALA A 18 -26.90 28.77 12.76
CA ALA A 18 -27.93 28.01 13.45
C ALA A 18 -29.30 28.70 13.37
N LYS A 19 -29.34 30.03 13.50
CA LYS A 19 -30.56 30.84 13.33
C LYS A 19 -31.10 30.76 11.90
N GLU A 20 -30.25 30.89 10.89
CA GLU A 20 -30.65 30.73 9.48
C GLU A 20 -31.29 29.35 9.20
N ILE A 21 -30.67 28.26 9.69
CA ILE A 21 -31.19 26.90 9.52
C ILE A 21 -32.53 26.75 10.28
N SER A 22 -32.58 27.20 11.53
CA SER A 22 -33.78 27.09 12.37
C SER A 22 -34.97 27.86 11.80
N ALA A 23 -34.72 29.03 11.19
CA ALA A 23 -35.74 29.83 10.53
C ALA A 23 -36.43 29.08 9.39
N MET A 24 -35.73 28.18 8.69
CA MET A 24 -36.32 27.38 7.61
C MET A 24 -37.28 26.30 8.12
N PHE A 25 -37.09 25.82 9.35
CA PHE A 25 -37.98 24.84 9.99
C PHE A 25 -39.12 25.50 10.79
N LYS A 26 -38.92 26.75 11.24
CA LYS A 26 -39.87 27.48 12.08
C LYS A 26 -41.32 27.44 11.60
N PRO A 27 -41.66 27.65 10.31
CA PRO A 27 -43.05 27.59 9.86
C PRO A 27 -43.72 26.25 10.13
N MET A 28 -43.00 25.14 9.91
CA MET A 28 -43.54 23.80 10.14
C MET A 28 -43.66 23.48 11.64
N LEU A 29 -42.71 23.98 12.45
CA LEU A 29 -42.75 23.83 13.90
C LEU A 29 -43.91 24.63 14.52
N ASP A 30 -44.12 25.87 14.08
CA ASP A 30 -45.25 26.71 14.51
C ASP A 30 -46.59 26.06 14.13
N TRP A 31 -46.67 25.43 12.95
CA TRP A 31 -47.84 24.62 12.56
C TRP A 31 -48.04 23.39 13.45
N MET A 32 -46.98 22.67 13.81
CA MET A 32 -47.08 21.52 14.73
C MET A 32 -47.63 21.90 16.11
N VAL A 33 -47.27 23.08 16.63
CA VAL A 33 -47.82 23.60 17.89
C VAL A 33 -49.33 23.82 17.76
N LYS A 34 -49.77 24.52 16.71
CA LYS A 34 -51.20 24.77 16.44
C LYS A 34 -52.01 23.49 16.29
N LEU A 35 -51.48 22.52 15.54
CA LEU A 35 -52.14 21.22 15.38
C LEU A 35 -52.24 20.47 16.72
N GLY A 36 -51.27 20.65 17.61
CA GLY A 36 -51.30 20.10 18.96
C GLY A 36 -52.46 20.63 19.80
N ASP A 37 -52.79 21.92 19.68
CA ASP A 37 -53.95 22.49 20.36
C ASP A 37 -55.26 21.94 19.79
N GLN A 38 -55.37 21.83 18.47
CA GLN A 38 -56.52 21.19 17.80
C GLN A 38 -56.66 19.71 18.15
N PHE A 39 -55.56 19.00 18.37
CA PHE A 39 -55.57 17.61 18.81
C PHE A 39 -56.19 17.47 20.20
N ASN A 40 -55.83 18.35 21.14
CA ASN A 40 -56.41 18.35 22.47
C ASN A 40 -57.93 18.66 22.42
N GLU A 41 -58.37 19.54 21.53
CA GLU A 41 -59.80 19.79 21.33
C GLU A 41 -60.53 18.56 20.79
N VAL A 42 -59.94 17.83 19.83
CA VAL A 42 -60.58 16.68 19.19
C VAL A 42 -60.64 15.46 20.12
N ILE A 43 -59.63 15.25 20.97
CA ILE A 43 -59.57 14.07 21.85
C ILE A 43 -60.59 14.12 22.99
N ASP A 44 -60.97 15.32 23.43
CA ASP A 44 -61.94 15.52 24.52
C ASP A 44 -63.41 15.41 24.05
N LEU A 45 -63.65 15.36 22.74
CA LEU A 45 -64.99 15.23 22.17
C LEU A 45 -65.50 13.77 22.19
N PRO A 46 -66.81 13.55 22.41
CA PRO A 46 -67.40 12.22 22.28
C PRO A 46 -67.28 11.70 20.85
N VAL A 47 -67.13 10.39 20.70
CA VAL A 47 -66.98 9.74 19.40
C VAL A 47 -68.31 9.81 18.65
N SER A 48 -68.34 10.68 17.63
CA SER A 48 -69.46 10.91 16.72
C SER A 48 -68.96 10.92 15.27
N GLU A 49 -69.87 10.84 14.29
CA GLU A 49 -69.49 10.90 12.87
C GLU A 49 -68.74 12.21 12.53
N GLU A 50 -69.12 13.33 13.14
CA GLU A 50 -68.44 14.62 12.98
C GLU A 50 -67.05 14.62 13.60
N THR A 51 -66.89 14.06 14.80
CA THR A 51 -65.59 13.91 15.47
C THR A 51 -64.64 13.05 14.64
N CYS A 52 -65.15 11.98 14.03
CA CYS A 52 -64.37 11.11 13.13
C CYS A 52 -63.87 11.86 11.89
N LYS A 53 -64.70 12.72 11.28
CA LYS A 53 -64.29 13.56 10.14
C LYS A 53 -63.22 14.58 10.56
N LYS A 54 -63.43 15.30 11.68
CA LYS A 54 -62.45 16.25 12.24
C LYS A 54 -61.11 15.57 12.53
N ALA A 55 -61.13 14.38 13.12
CA ALA A 55 -59.92 13.59 13.39
C ALA A 55 -59.21 13.17 12.09
N HIS A 56 -59.95 12.80 11.05
CA HIS A 56 -59.36 12.46 9.74
C HIS A 56 -58.63 13.65 9.11
N ASP A 57 -59.28 14.81 9.08
CA ASP A 57 -58.73 16.04 8.51
C ASP A 57 -57.51 16.51 9.29
N LEU A 58 -57.60 16.51 10.62
CA LEU A 58 -56.47 16.85 11.49
C LEU A 58 -55.27 15.91 11.25
N ARG A 59 -55.51 14.60 11.13
CA ARG A 59 -54.45 13.62 10.78
C ARG A 59 -53.81 13.94 9.44
N LEU A 60 -54.60 14.33 8.42
CA LEU A 60 -54.04 14.72 7.12
C LEU A 60 -53.18 15.98 7.22
N GLU A 61 -53.58 16.97 8.01
CA GLU A 61 -52.76 18.16 8.26
C GLU A 61 -51.45 17.82 8.98
N TYR A 62 -51.46 16.92 9.97
CA TYR A 62 -50.23 16.38 10.55
C TYR A 62 -49.32 15.70 9.51
N VAL A 63 -49.89 14.92 8.59
CA VAL A 63 -49.13 14.29 7.50
C VAL A 63 -48.53 15.33 6.56
N LYS A 64 -49.28 16.38 6.20
CA LYS A 64 -48.78 17.48 5.36
C LYS A 64 -47.63 18.22 6.04
N THR A 65 -47.77 18.58 7.31
CA THR A 65 -46.73 19.27 8.09
C THR A 65 -45.47 18.40 8.19
N ARG A 66 -45.59 17.11 8.54
CA ARG A 66 -44.46 16.16 8.60
C ARG A 66 -43.74 16.02 7.26
N THR A 67 -44.49 15.84 6.17
CA THR A 67 -43.90 15.70 4.83
C THR A 67 -43.29 17.00 4.32
N GLY A 68 -43.84 18.15 4.73
CA GLY A 68 -43.26 19.48 4.54
C GLY A 68 -41.89 19.62 5.21
N THR A 69 -41.80 19.27 6.50
CA THR A 69 -40.53 19.24 7.25
C THR A 69 -39.48 18.35 6.57
N ALA A 70 -39.88 17.17 6.09
CA ALA A 70 -38.97 16.26 5.36
C ALA A 70 -38.43 16.88 4.06
N LYS A 71 -39.23 17.68 3.34
CA LYS A 71 -38.79 18.41 2.14
C LYS A 71 -37.77 19.50 2.49
N VAL A 72 -37.98 20.25 3.58
CA VAL A 72 -37.03 21.27 4.06
C VAL A 72 -35.69 20.61 4.41
N HIS A 73 -35.72 19.52 5.19
CA HIS A 73 -34.54 18.74 5.52
C HIS A 73 -33.77 18.26 4.27
N LYS A 74 -34.47 17.67 3.29
CA LYS A 74 -33.84 17.18 2.05
C LYS A 74 -33.12 18.30 1.28
N LYS A 75 -33.74 19.48 1.17
CA LYS A 75 -33.17 20.64 0.48
C LYS A 75 -31.93 21.16 1.18
N LEU A 76 -32.00 21.39 2.50
CA LEU A 76 -30.87 21.90 3.27
C LEU A 76 -29.70 20.92 3.28
N LYS A 77 -29.96 19.62 3.48
CA LYS A 77 -28.91 18.59 3.43
C LYS A 77 -28.21 18.55 2.07
N ALA A 78 -28.97 18.68 0.97
CA ALA A 78 -28.40 18.73 -0.36
C ALA A 78 -27.52 19.98 -0.57
N PHE A 79 -27.96 21.14 -0.09
CA PHE A 79 -27.19 22.39 -0.15
C PHE A 79 -25.84 22.27 0.58
N TYR A 80 -25.85 21.79 1.83
CA TYR A 80 -24.59 21.63 2.59
C TYR A 80 -23.67 20.56 2.00
N LEU A 81 -24.23 19.47 1.45
CA LEU A 81 -23.44 18.47 0.72
C LEU A 81 -22.76 19.08 -0.52
N GLN A 82 -23.47 19.91 -1.29
CA GLN A 82 -22.89 20.62 -2.42
C GLN A 82 -21.81 21.63 -1.97
N GLY A 83 -22.04 22.34 -0.86
CA GLY A 83 -21.05 23.22 -0.24
C GLY A 83 -19.77 22.47 0.15
N GLY A 84 -19.89 21.29 0.77
CA GLY A 84 -18.75 20.42 1.08
C GLY A 84 -17.98 20.02 -0.18
N ARG A 85 -18.69 19.59 -1.23
CA ARG A 85 -18.07 19.25 -2.53
C ARG A 85 -17.37 20.45 -3.19
N PHE A 86 -17.89 21.66 -3.02
CA PHE A 86 -17.26 22.87 -3.52
C PHE A 86 -15.94 23.17 -2.81
N VAL A 87 -15.89 23.01 -1.49
CA VAL A 87 -14.65 23.13 -0.71
C VAL A 87 -13.62 22.08 -1.14
N ASP A 88 -14.05 20.83 -1.34
CA ASP A 88 -13.19 19.77 -1.87
C ASP A 88 -12.65 20.11 -3.27
N GLY A 89 -13.46 20.74 -4.12
CA GLY A 89 -13.04 21.21 -5.44
C GLY A 89 -11.86 22.17 -5.36
N TRP A 90 -11.89 23.14 -4.44
CA TRP A 90 -10.78 24.08 -4.24
C TRP A 90 -9.51 23.41 -3.73
N LYS A 91 -9.63 22.50 -2.76
CA LYS A 91 -8.50 21.68 -2.29
C LYS A 91 -7.84 20.93 -3.44
N ASN A 92 -8.65 20.26 -4.26
CA ASN A 92 -8.15 19.48 -5.39
C ASN A 92 -7.54 20.37 -6.48
N ALA A 93 -8.11 21.56 -6.73
CA ALA A 93 -7.55 22.52 -7.67
C ALA A 93 -6.17 23.01 -7.22
N GLN A 94 -6.00 23.30 -5.93
CA GLN A 94 -4.70 23.68 -5.37
C GLN A 94 -3.69 22.52 -5.48
N LEU A 95 -4.09 21.30 -5.12
CA LEU A 95 -3.25 20.11 -5.22
C LEU A 95 -2.75 19.88 -6.66
N MET A 96 -3.66 19.95 -7.64
CA MET A 96 -3.31 19.81 -9.05
C MET A 96 -2.32 20.88 -9.52
N ALA A 97 -2.46 22.11 -9.01
CA ALA A 97 -1.56 23.20 -9.33
C ALA A 97 -0.18 23.06 -8.69
N SER A 98 -0.09 22.54 -7.45
CA SER A 98 1.18 22.46 -6.72
C SER A 98 1.96 21.17 -6.95
N GLN A 99 1.30 20.01 -7.14
CA GLN A 99 1.99 18.71 -7.18
C GLN A 99 3.13 18.66 -8.20
N GLY A 100 2.87 19.05 -9.45
CA GLY A 100 3.90 19.04 -10.49
C GLY A 100 5.01 20.08 -10.29
N ILE A 101 4.75 21.13 -9.49
CA ILE A 101 5.76 22.12 -9.12
C ILE A 101 6.62 21.56 -8.00
N GLU A 102 6.01 20.99 -6.96
CA GLU A 102 6.69 20.34 -5.84
C GLU A 102 7.62 19.22 -6.32
N ASP A 103 7.17 18.38 -7.26
CA ASP A 103 7.99 17.32 -7.85
C ASP A 103 9.22 17.88 -8.57
N LYS A 104 9.06 18.97 -9.34
CA LYS A 104 10.17 19.62 -10.03
C LYS A 104 11.15 20.27 -9.06
N LEU A 105 10.63 20.95 -8.03
CA LEU A 105 11.46 21.55 -6.98
C LEU A 105 12.24 20.47 -6.21
N SER A 106 11.58 19.35 -5.88
CA SER A 106 12.23 18.21 -5.22
C SER A 106 13.32 17.58 -6.09
N ASN A 107 13.10 17.47 -7.40
CA ASN A 107 14.14 17.00 -8.33
C ASN A 107 15.34 17.95 -8.40
N ILE A 108 15.11 19.25 -8.31
CA ILE A 108 16.18 20.26 -8.26
C ILE A 108 16.94 20.16 -6.93
N GLU A 109 16.22 20.09 -5.81
CA GLU A 109 16.78 19.94 -4.47
C GLU A 109 17.67 18.69 -4.38
N ASN A 110 17.16 17.57 -4.90
CA ASN A 110 17.82 16.27 -4.82
C ASN A 110 18.76 15.98 -6.01
N HIS A 111 19.05 16.97 -6.87
CA HIS A 111 19.79 16.76 -8.11
C HIS A 111 21.11 16.00 -7.92
N TYR A 112 21.95 16.46 -6.98
CA TYR A 112 23.25 15.84 -6.72
C TYR A 112 23.13 14.50 -5.99
N ILE A 113 22.11 14.33 -5.14
CA ILE A 113 21.84 13.05 -4.45
C ILE A 113 21.45 11.98 -5.48
N ILE A 114 20.57 12.34 -6.43
CA ILE A 114 20.15 11.46 -7.52
C ILE A 114 21.35 11.11 -8.41
N GLN A 115 22.14 12.11 -8.81
CA GLN A 115 23.35 11.88 -9.61
C GLN A 115 24.35 10.96 -8.92
N GLU A 116 24.60 11.16 -7.62
CA GLU A 116 25.53 10.33 -6.87
C GLU A 116 25.01 8.89 -6.73
N LYS A 117 23.72 8.72 -6.47
CA LYS A 117 23.07 7.39 -6.44
C LYS A 117 23.17 6.67 -7.78
N GLU A 118 22.97 7.39 -8.89
CA GLU A 118 23.18 6.84 -10.24
C GLU A 118 24.65 6.47 -10.48
N ARG A 119 25.59 7.31 -10.05
CA ARG A 119 27.03 7.04 -10.17
C ARG A 119 27.41 5.76 -9.41
N ILE A 120 26.95 5.62 -8.17
CA ILE A 120 27.16 4.43 -7.32
C ILE A 120 26.53 3.19 -7.98
N THR A 121 25.30 3.29 -8.49
CA THR A 121 24.61 2.18 -9.16
C THR A 121 25.36 1.72 -10.42
N LYS A 122 25.79 2.66 -11.27
CA LYS A 122 26.61 2.36 -12.46
C LYS A 122 27.94 1.72 -12.08
N LEU A 123 28.55 2.17 -10.98
CA LEU A 123 29.80 1.60 -10.47
C LEU A 123 29.61 0.19 -9.90
N GLN A 124 28.52 -0.04 -9.17
CA GLN A 124 28.09 -1.36 -8.69
C GLN A 124 27.95 -2.35 -9.84
N GLU A 125 27.23 -1.98 -10.90
CA GLU A 125 27.03 -2.84 -12.06
C GLU A 125 28.34 -3.16 -12.79
N LYS A 126 29.21 -2.16 -12.98
CA LYS A 126 30.52 -2.35 -13.61
C LYS A 126 31.38 -3.33 -12.80
N ARG A 127 31.47 -3.14 -11.48
CA ARG A 127 32.25 -3.98 -10.57
C ARG A 127 31.67 -5.40 -10.50
N ALA A 128 30.35 -5.54 -10.40
CA ALA A 128 29.67 -6.83 -10.43
C ALA A 128 29.95 -7.60 -11.73
N LYS A 129 29.95 -6.93 -12.89
CA LYS A 129 30.31 -7.57 -14.18
C LYS A 129 31.74 -8.08 -14.22
N VAL A 130 32.68 -7.41 -13.54
CA VAL A 130 34.07 -7.89 -13.41
C VAL A 130 34.10 -9.16 -12.55
N LEU A 131 33.41 -9.16 -11.41
CA LEU A 131 33.38 -10.27 -10.47
C LEU A 131 32.73 -11.54 -11.02
N LYS A 132 31.74 -11.41 -11.91
CA LYS A 132 31.11 -12.55 -12.59
C LYS A 132 32.08 -13.46 -13.35
N LYS A 133 33.30 -12.98 -13.67
CA LYS A 133 34.34 -13.78 -14.36
C LYS A 133 35.03 -14.80 -13.45
N PHE A 134 34.84 -14.72 -12.13
CA PHE A 134 35.57 -15.51 -11.15
C PHE A 134 34.66 -16.54 -10.44
N ASP A 135 33.58 -16.98 -11.08
CA ASP A 135 32.63 -17.99 -10.58
C ASP A 135 32.23 -17.78 -9.11
N LEU A 136 31.90 -16.54 -8.75
CA LEU A 136 31.44 -16.20 -7.41
C LEU A 136 29.96 -16.55 -7.24
N ASP A 137 29.63 -17.31 -6.19
CA ASP A 137 28.26 -17.70 -5.85
C ASP A 137 27.36 -16.50 -5.50
N ILE A 138 27.94 -15.49 -4.83
CA ILE A 138 27.22 -14.30 -4.38
C ILE A 138 28.06 -13.06 -4.69
N VAL A 139 27.46 -12.12 -5.43
CA VAL A 139 28.06 -10.80 -5.69
C VAL A 139 27.54 -9.80 -4.65
N PRO A 140 28.42 -9.15 -3.86
CA PRO A 140 27.99 -8.17 -2.86
C PRO A 140 27.22 -6.99 -3.45
N GLY A 141 26.23 -6.47 -2.72
CA GLY A 141 25.36 -5.38 -3.18
C GLY A 141 25.94 -3.97 -3.05
N ASN A 142 27.08 -3.80 -2.37
CA ASN A 142 27.65 -2.50 -1.98
C ASN A 142 28.98 -2.17 -2.68
N LEU A 143 29.37 -2.92 -3.71
CA LEU A 143 30.58 -2.68 -4.50
C LEU A 143 30.65 -1.26 -5.06
N GLY A 144 29.53 -0.61 -5.37
CA GLY A 144 29.50 0.77 -5.87
C GLY A 144 29.90 1.82 -4.84
N GLU A 145 29.78 1.51 -3.55
CA GLU A 145 30.07 2.42 -2.43
C GLU A 145 31.51 2.31 -1.95
N LEU A 146 32.20 1.21 -2.30
CA LEU A 146 33.60 1.00 -1.92
C LEU A 146 34.52 2.04 -2.55
N ASP A 147 35.46 2.56 -1.76
CA ASP A 147 36.55 3.35 -2.29
C ASP A 147 37.44 2.52 -3.24
N ALA A 148 38.29 3.21 -4.00
CA ALA A 148 39.12 2.56 -5.01
C ALA A 148 40.10 1.53 -4.40
N THR A 149 40.66 1.81 -3.23
CA THR A 149 41.61 0.94 -2.53
C THR A 149 40.92 -0.33 -2.05
N MET A 150 39.76 -0.18 -1.39
CA MET A 150 38.97 -1.31 -0.89
C MET A 150 38.47 -2.20 -2.04
N TRP A 151 38.03 -1.60 -3.15
CA TRP A 151 37.68 -2.35 -4.35
C TRP A 151 38.86 -3.13 -4.93
N ASN A 152 40.03 -2.50 -5.07
CA ASN A 152 41.20 -3.16 -5.64
C ASN A 152 41.67 -4.33 -4.76
N ASN A 153 41.63 -4.17 -3.44
CA ASN A 153 41.95 -5.24 -2.50
C ASN A 153 40.95 -6.39 -2.61
N TYR A 154 39.65 -6.08 -2.67
CA TYR A 154 38.60 -7.08 -2.84
C TYR A 154 38.74 -7.86 -4.15
N LEU A 155 38.96 -7.17 -5.26
CA LEU A 155 39.16 -7.78 -6.58
C LEU A 155 40.41 -8.67 -6.59
N THR A 156 41.50 -8.22 -5.97
CA THR A 156 42.74 -8.99 -5.87
C THR A 156 42.54 -10.26 -5.06
N GLY A 157 41.92 -10.17 -3.88
CA GLY A 157 41.58 -11.33 -3.06
C GLY A 157 40.67 -12.33 -3.77
N THR A 158 39.65 -11.82 -4.49
CA THR A 158 38.77 -12.66 -5.32
C THR A 158 39.55 -13.41 -6.39
N LYS A 159 40.42 -12.72 -7.12
CA LYS A 159 41.24 -13.33 -8.18
C LYS A 159 42.16 -14.41 -7.63
N VAL A 160 42.88 -14.12 -6.53
CA VAL A 160 43.76 -15.09 -5.87
C VAL A 160 42.98 -16.33 -5.43
N ASN A 161 41.80 -16.15 -4.84
CA ASN A 161 40.95 -17.27 -4.42
C ASN A 161 40.45 -18.11 -5.59
N TYR A 162 40.06 -17.47 -6.70
CA TYR A 162 39.64 -18.16 -7.92
C TYR A 162 40.79 -18.95 -8.55
N ASP A 163 41.95 -18.32 -8.72
CA ASP A 163 43.13 -18.96 -9.30
C ASP A 163 43.58 -20.15 -8.44
N LYS A 164 43.55 -20.01 -7.11
CA LYS A 164 43.85 -21.10 -6.17
C LYS A 164 42.85 -22.27 -6.30
N LYS A 165 41.54 -22.00 -6.35
CA LYS A 165 40.52 -23.04 -6.59
C LYS A 165 40.75 -23.77 -7.91
N LYS A 166 41.02 -23.03 -8.99
CA LYS A 166 41.30 -23.63 -10.31
C LYS A 166 42.59 -24.44 -10.33
N GLU A 167 43.60 -24.03 -9.58
CA GLU A 167 44.84 -24.80 -9.43
C GLU A 167 44.61 -26.08 -8.62
N GLU A 168 43.87 -26.01 -7.51
CA GLU A 168 43.48 -27.16 -6.69
C GLU A 168 42.61 -28.16 -7.47
N GLU A 169 41.62 -27.68 -8.22
CA GLU A 169 40.81 -28.51 -9.14
C GLU A 169 41.70 -29.24 -10.16
N ARG A 170 42.68 -28.54 -10.74
CA ARG A 170 43.62 -29.12 -11.71
C ARG A 170 44.52 -30.17 -11.08
N LYS A 171 45.09 -29.91 -9.91
CA LYS A 171 45.93 -30.86 -9.16
C LYS A 171 45.14 -32.10 -8.77
N PHE A 172 43.91 -31.92 -8.27
CA PHE A 172 43.03 -33.03 -7.92
C PHE A 172 42.68 -33.89 -9.13
N LEU A 173 42.34 -33.28 -10.28
CA LEU A 173 42.09 -34.01 -11.52
C LEU A 173 43.33 -34.77 -12.01
N GLN A 174 44.52 -34.17 -11.91
CA GLN A 174 45.78 -34.83 -12.26
C GLN A 174 46.05 -36.04 -11.36
N GLU A 175 45.88 -35.89 -10.05
CA GLU A 175 46.07 -36.99 -9.09
C GLU A 175 45.06 -38.13 -9.30
N GLN A 176 43.81 -37.82 -9.66
CA GLN A 176 42.81 -38.84 -9.99
C GLN A 176 43.19 -39.62 -11.26
N VAL A 177 43.63 -38.93 -12.31
CA VAL A 177 44.08 -39.57 -13.55
C VAL A 177 45.30 -40.47 -13.27
N GLU A 178 46.27 -39.99 -12.50
CA GLU A 178 47.47 -40.78 -12.15
C GLU A 178 47.13 -42.00 -11.28
N LYS A 179 46.22 -41.86 -10.31
CA LYS A 179 45.72 -42.99 -9.50
C LYS A 179 44.98 -44.01 -10.35
N GLU A 180 44.18 -43.57 -11.33
CA GLU A 180 43.47 -44.48 -12.21
C GLU A 180 44.43 -45.21 -13.16
N GLU A 181 45.44 -44.52 -13.69
CA GLU A 181 46.49 -45.13 -14.52
C GLU A 181 47.34 -46.14 -13.74
N THR A 182 47.73 -45.82 -12.50
CA THR A 182 48.50 -46.75 -11.64
C THR A 182 47.66 -47.96 -11.27
N ARG A 183 46.38 -47.79 -10.90
CA ARG A 183 45.46 -48.91 -10.66
C ARG A 183 45.31 -49.81 -11.88
N LYS A 184 45.14 -49.25 -13.07
CA LYS A 184 45.06 -50.03 -14.33
C LYS A 184 46.34 -50.82 -14.59
N LYS A 185 47.52 -50.23 -14.36
CA LYS A 185 48.82 -50.91 -14.50
C LYS A 185 48.97 -52.05 -13.48
N GLU A 186 48.53 -51.85 -12.24
CA GLU A 186 48.54 -52.89 -11.21
C GLU A 186 47.55 -54.02 -11.52
N GLU A 187 46.31 -53.69 -11.92
CA GLU A 187 45.30 -54.67 -12.37
C GLU A 187 45.83 -55.50 -13.55
N GLU A 188 46.49 -54.87 -14.52
CA GLU A 188 47.10 -55.58 -15.66
C GLU A 188 48.27 -56.47 -15.21
N ARG A 189 49.09 -56.03 -14.24
CA ARG A 189 50.17 -56.85 -13.68
C ARG A 189 49.62 -58.07 -12.93
N VAL A 190 48.62 -57.87 -12.08
CA VAL A 190 47.94 -58.94 -11.33
C VAL A 190 47.24 -59.91 -12.27
N ARG A 191 46.61 -59.42 -13.36
CA ARG A 191 46.01 -60.30 -14.38
C ARG A 191 47.07 -61.17 -15.06
N LYS A 192 48.18 -60.58 -15.50
CA LYS A 192 49.30 -61.33 -16.12
C LYS A 192 49.91 -62.34 -15.15
N GLU A 193 50.02 -62.00 -13.86
CA GLU A 193 50.52 -62.89 -12.82
C GLU A 193 49.55 -64.04 -12.51
N GLY A 194 48.24 -63.74 -12.43
CA GLY A 194 47.18 -64.74 -12.27
C GLY A 194 47.10 -65.72 -13.44
N GLU A 195 47.26 -65.22 -14.67
CA GLU A 195 47.34 -66.06 -15.88
C GLU A 195 48.55 -67.01 -15.84
N ARG A 196 49.71 -66.55 -15.33
CA ARG A 196 50.90 -67.41 -15.17
C ARG A 196 50.69 -68.50 -14.12
N LEU A 197 50.14 -68.17 -12.95
CA LEU A 197 49.88 -69.16 -11.89
C LEU A 197 48.85 -70.22 -12.32
N LEU A 198 47.85 -69.84 -13.11
CA LEU A 198 46.89 -70.77 -13.70
C LEU A 198 47.52 -71.73 -14.72
N ALA A 199 48.52 -71.25 -15.48
CA ALA A 199 49.30 -72.09 -16.38
C ALA A 199 50.17 -73.09 -15.61
N GLU A 200 50.87 -72.62 -14.56
CA GLU A 200 51.67 -73.47 -13.68
C GLU A 200 50.83 -74.51 -12.91
N ALA A 201 49.60 -74.15 -12.51
CA ALA A 201 48.68 -75.08 -11.83
C ALA A 201 48.11 -76.17 -12.75
N LYS A 202 48.13 -75.98 -14.07
CA LYS A 202 47.71 -76.99 -15.06
C LYS A 202 48.83 -77.96 -15.47
N GLU A 203 50.07 -77.67 -15.10
CA GLU A 203 51.23 -78.55 -15.33
C GLU A 203 51.56 -79.48 -14.15
N LYS A 204 50.75 -79.45 -13.08
CA LYS A 204 50.77 -80.41 -11.95
C LYS A 204 49.63 -81.40 -12.04
#